data_AF-A0A6J6MZI1-F1
#
_entry.id   AF-A0A6J6MZI1-F1
#
_cell.length_a   1.000
_cell.length_b   1.000
_cell.length_c   1.000
_cell.angle_alpha   90.00
_cell.angle_beta   90.00
_cell.angle_gamma   90.00
#
_symmetry.space_group_name_H-M   'P 1'
#
loop_
_entity.id
_entity.type
_entity.pdbx_description
1 polymer ?
#
loop_
_entity_poly.entity_id
_entity_poly.type
_entity_poly.pdbx_seq_one_letter_code
_entity_poly.pdbx_strand_id
1 'polypeptide(L)'
;MNPRWRIAAAITAAIFLFGVVTPSVQAATVKAGGSCTTVGKATKVGTKTYVCTKVGKTKVWKLKATPVAKPTPTPASFSKCMLPVADGRGDVALGLPRISARGKSVGDVHATVIFVDFPDMTMRPTPEAALGLVSPRATEIFKEISYGRLNYMIEPNLNWFMMSKPSTAYSYSTFRSHQDFVKEVISLADPTTDFSKTDSLIVITNPLQRALSFGPAMTFPASEGFIADGRLINNGTTSGSDISYWGAAWLNHEIGHSFGLADLYAYGVAADQTFKFTGEFSLMGLSDERSRAPGFLAWERFVIGWLDQSQLVCAPSGVGTYSLSPVATAGGTKAVVIPTGATTALIVESRKPIGIDGKLSKSGLLVYRVDTSIQSGRGVVQVLSNTSLAADPRYLKAPLAVGESLTVGGYTFTNKSSSPDVDVLVVSR
;
A
#
# COMPACT_ATOMS: atom_id res chain seq x y z
N MET A 1 -23.02 -22.76 -83.29
CA MET A 1 -21.70 -23.28 -83.68
C MET A 1 -21.33 -24.41 -82.71
N ASN A 2 -21.37 -25.66 -83.20
CA ASN A 2 -20.54 -26.79 -82.72
C ASN A 2 -19.03 -26.42 -82.84
N PRO A 3 -18.03 -27.19 -82.34
CA PRO A 3 -18.06 -28.59 -81.86
C PRO A 3 -17.35 -28.80 -80.49
N ARG A 4 -17.62 -29.90 -79.73
CA ARG A 4 -17.05 -31.27 -79.81
C ARG A 4 -15.54 -31.31 -79.52
N TRP A 5 -14.92 -32.26 -78.80
CA TRP A 5 -15.24 -33.60 -78.26
C TRP A 5 -14.06 -33.96 -77.31
N ARG A 6 -14.14 -34.88 -76.34
CA ARG A 6 -14.13 -36.34 -76.58
C ARG A 6 -14.69 -37.14 -75.40
N ILE A 7 -15.57 -38.07 -75.81
CA ILE A 7 -16.03 -39.34 -75.22
C ILE A 7 -14.79 -40.25 -75.04
N ALA A 8 -14.62 -41.17 -74.07
CA ALA A 8 -15.37 -42.34 -73.57
C ALA A 8 -14.60 -42.85 -72.31
N ALA A 9 -15.00 -43.79 -71.47
CA ALA A 9 -16.03 -44.83 -71.47
C ALA A 9 -16.25 -45.27 -70.00
N ALA A 10 -17.44 -45.80 -69.72
CA ALA A 10 -17.82 -46.41 -68.46
C ALA A 10 -17.23 -47.83 -68.30
N ILE A 11 -16.83 -48.20 -67.08
CA ILE A 11 -16.83 -49.59 -66.63
C ILE A 11 -17.49 -49.64 -65.24
N THR A 12 -18.57 -50.40 -65.19
CA THR A 12 -19.38 -50.78 -64.03
C THR A 12 -18.67 -51.86 -63.22
N ALA A 13 -18.59 -51.73 -61.90
CA ALA A 13 -18.49 -52.88 -60.99
C ALA A 13 -18.93 -52.47 -59.58
N ALA A 14 -19.89 -53.21 -59.05
CA ALA A 14 -20.62 -52.91 -57.84
C ALA A 14 -20.15 -53.84 -56.69
N ILE A 15 -20.12 -53.28 -55.47
CA ILE A 15 -20.34 -53.92 -54.16
C ILE A 15 -19.24 -54.86 -53.59
N PHE A 16 -18.60 -54.43 -52.50
CA PHE A 16 -18.74 -54.96 -51.11
C PHE A 16 -17.57 -54.44 -50.26
N LEU A 17 -17.77 -53.33 -49.52
CA LEU A 17 -16.85 -52.94 -48.45
C LEU A 17 -17.42 -53.37 -47.10
N PHE A 18 -16.73 -54.32 -46.47
CA PHE A 18 -16.85 -54.66 -45.07
C PHE A 18 -16.48 -53.43 -44.21
N GLY A 19 -17.39 -53.03 -43.32
CA GLY A 19 -17.13 -52.02 -42.31
C GLY A 19 -16.17 -52.55 -41.24
N VAL A 20 -15.00 -51.93 -41.12
CA VAL A 20 -14.12 -52.10 -39.97
C VAL A 20 -14.56 -51.09 -38.91
N VAL A 21 -15.27 -51.56 -37.89
CA VAL A 21 -15.57 -50.79 -36.69
C VAL A 21 -14.30 -50.72 -35.84
N THR A 22 -13.72 -49.53 -35.70
CA THR A 22 -12.71 -49.27 -34.68
C THR A 22 -13.42 -48.93 -33.37
N PRO A 23 -13.05 -49.56 -32.23
CA PRO A 23 -13.63 -49.21 -30.95
C PRO A 23 -13.05 -47.86 -30.49
N SER A 24 -13.92 -46.88 -30.31
CA SER A 24 -13.61 -45.63 -29.62
C SER A 24 -13.32 -45.93 -28.15
N VAL A 25 -12.05 -45.84 -27.75
CA VAL A 25 -11.67 -45.88 -26.34
C VAL A 25 -12.13 -44.56 -25.72
N GLN A 26 -13.29 -44.58 -25.06
CA GLN A 26 -13.77 -43.48 -24.25
C GLN A 26 -12.78 -43.22 -23.11
N ALA A 27 -12.06 -42.10 -23.18
CA ALA A 27 -11.22 -41.64 -22.09
C ALA A 27 -12.10 -41.45 -20.84
N ALA A 28 -11.88 -42.26 -19.81
CA ALA A 28 -12.60 -42.15 -18.56
C ALA A 28 -12.47 -40.74 -17.99
N THR A 29 -13.60 -40.11 -17.68
CA THR A 29 -13.67 -38.79 -17.07
C THR A 29 -12.97 -38.80 -15.70
N VAL A 30 -11.99 -37.91 -15.52
CA VAL A 30 -11.21 -37.80 -14.27
C VAL A 30 -12.14 -37.42 -13.11
N LYS A 31 -12.29 -38.34 -12.16
CA LYS A 31 -13.06 -38.17 -10.92
C LYS A 31 -12.31 -38.76 -9.74
N ALA A 32 -12.58 -38.27 -8.52
CA ALA A 32 -12.00 -38.82 -7.30
C ALA A 32 -12.21 -40.35 -7.22
N GLY A 33 -11.16 -41.09 -6.89
CA GLY A 33 -11.18 -42.56 -6.83
C GLY A 33 -11.06 -43.27 -8.18
N GLY A 34 -11.11 -42.55 -9.31
CA GLY A 34 -10.84 -43.12 -10.63
C GLY A 34 -9.39 -43.54 -10.81
N SER A 35 -9.13 -44.57 -11.63
CA SER A 35 -7.78 -45.06 -11.89
C SER A 35 -6.93 -44.03 -12.64
N CYS A 36 -5.63 -44.01 -12.35
CA CYS A 36 -4.67 -43.13 -13.00
C CYS A 36 -3.34 -43.86 -13.28
N THR A 37 -2.61 -43.45 -14.31
CA THR A 37 -1.43 -44.16 -14.79
C THR A 37 -0.13 -43.62 -14.19
N THR A 38 -0.02 -42.30 -14.04
CA THR A 38 1.22 -41.60 -13.65
C THR A 38 1.07 -40.88 -12.32
N VAL A 39 1.71 -41.39 -11.27
CA VAL A 39 1.71 -40.77 -9.94
C VAL A 39 2.33 -39.37 -10.01
N GLY A 40 1.73 -38.39 -9.34
CA GLY A 40 2.15 -37.00 -9.35
C GLY A 40 1.57 -36.16 -10.50
N LYS A 41 0.99 -36.79 -11.54
CA LYS A 41 0.27 -36.05 -12.58
C LYS A 41 -0.92 -35.32 -11.96
N ALA A 42 -1.02 -34.02 -12.21
CA ALA A 42 -2.15 -33.20 -11.80
C ALA A 42 -3.08 -32.94 -13.01
N THR A 43 -4.38 -32.90 -12.77
CA THR A 43 -5.37 -32.58 -13.81
C THR A 43 -6.50 -31.78 -13.21
N LYS A 44 -6.91 -30.71 -13.89
CA LYS A 44 -7.98 -29.81 -13.45
C LYS A 44 -9.28 -30.19 -14.14
N VAL A 45 -10.36 -30.33 -13.37
CA VAL A 45 -11.72 -30.57 -13.87
C VAL A 45 -12.63 -29.55 -13.19
N GLY A 46 -13.10 -28.55 -13.95
CA GLY A 46 -13.76 -27.37 -13.40
C GLY A 46 -12.83 -26.58 -12.46
N THR A 47 -13.28 -26.29 -11.24
CA THR A 47 -12.50 -25.59 -10.20
C THR A 47 -11.65 -26.52 -9.32
N LYS A 48 -11.75 -27.84 -9.53
CA LYS A 48 -11.09 -28.85 -8.70
C LYS A 48 -9.82 -29.37 -9.36
N THR A 49 -8.75 -29.49 -8.59
CA THR A 49 -7.49 -30.10 -9.04
C THR A 49 -7.37 -31.49 -8.45
N TYR A 50 -7.14 -32.49 -9.31
CA TYR A 50 -6.90 -33.87 -8.91
C TYR A 50 -5.42 -34.22 -9.12
N VAL A 51 -4.85 -35.00 -8.21
CA VAL A 51 -3.48 -35.49 -8.29
C VAL A 51 -3.50 -37.01 -8.21
N CYS A 52 -2.87 -37.66 -9.19
CA CYS A 52 -2.73 -39.10 -9.21
C CYS A 52 -1.84 -39.55 -8.05
N THR A 53 -2.40 -40.33 -7.13
CA THR A 53 -1.75 -40.75 -5.89
C THR A 53 -1.75 -42.27 -5.79
N LYS A 54 -0.65 -42.85 -5.32
CA LYS A 54 -0.57 -44.28 -5.02
C LYS A 54 -1.30 -44.58 -3.70
N VAL A 55 -2.23 -45.53 -3.72
CA VAL A 55 -2.95 -46.02 -2.53
C VAL A 55 -2.83 -47.54 -2.51
N GLY A 56 -1.98 -48.06 -1.61
CA GLY A 56 -1.60 -49.47 -1.61
C GLY A 56 -0.93 -49.89 -2.92
N LYS A 57 -1.48 -50.92 -3.57
CA LYS A 57 -1.03 -51.41 -4.90
C LYS A 57 -1.67 -50.67 -6.08
N THR A 58 -2.64 -49.80 -5.84
CA THR A 58 -3.40 -49.11 -6.90
C THR A 58 -3.02 -47.64 -7.03
N LYS A 59 -3.32 -47.04 -8.19
CA LYS A 59 -3.09 -45.63 -8.48
C LYS A 59 -4.43 -44.97 -8.78
N VAL A 60 -4.79 -43.96 -7.98
CA VAL A 60 -6.10 -43.30 -8.08
C VAL A 60 -5.98 -41.79 -8.06
N TRP A 61 -6.90 -41.11 -8.74
CA TRP A 61 -7.05 -39.66 -8.66
C TRP A 61 -7.57 -39.26 -7.26
N LYS A 62 -6.80 -38.46 -6.53
CA LYS A 62 -7.25 -37.82 -5.29
C LYS A 62 -7.49 -36.34 -5.52
N LEU A 63 -8.54 -35.80 -4.92
CA LEU A 63 -8.74 -34.35 -4.89
C LEU A 63 -7.58 -33.72 -4.11
N LYS A 64 -6.90 -32.74 -4.70
CA LYS A 64 -5.89 -31.94 -3.99
C LYS A 64 -6.63 -31.17 -2.91
N ALA A 65 -6.36 -31.48 -1.63
CA ALA A 65 -6.88 -30.70 -0.53
C ALA A 65 -6.42 -29.25 -0.71
N THR A 66 -7.36 -28.32 -0.81
CA THR A 66 -7.10 -26.92 -0.54
C THR A 66 -6.53 -26.87 0.88
N PRO A 67 -5.46 -26.11 1.17
CA PRO A 67 -5.03 -25.91 2.55
C PRO A 67 -6.23 -25.39 3.33
N VAL A 68 -6.83 -26.23 4.15
CA VAL A 68 -7.86 -25.82 5.07
C VAL A 68 -7.12 -24.99 6.09
N ALA A 69 -7.40 -23.68 6.12
CA ALA A 69 -6.93 -22.80 7.18
C ALA A 69 -7.24 -23.49 8.50
N LYS A 70 -6.20 -23.79 9.29
CA LYS A 70 -6.34 -24.20 10.68
C LYS A 70 -7.31 -23.20 11.33
N PRO A 71 -8.31 -23.63 12.11
CA PRO A 71 -9.26 -22.71 12.73
C PRO A 71 -8.47 -21.63 13.46
N THR A 72 -8.64 -20.40 12.99
CA THR A 72 -8.06 -19.20 13.61
C THR A 72 -8.51 -19.22 15.06
N PRO A 73 -7.58 -19.17 16.04
CA PRO A 73 -7.97 -18.95 17.42
C PRO A 73 -8.91 -17.75 17.44
N THR A 74 -10.08 -17.88 18.07
CA THR A 74 -10.95 -16.73 18.37
C THR A 74 -10.05 -15.59 18.81
N PRO A 75 -10.06 -14.42 18.14
CA PRO A 75 -9.06 -13.39 18.41
C PRO A 75 -9.16 -13.04 19.88
N ALA A 76 -8.10 -13.35 20.63
CA ALA A 76 -7.87 -12.71 21.91
C ALA A 76 -8.03 -11.21 21.65
N SER A 77 -8.87 -10.55 22.44
CA SER A 77 -9.21 -9.15 22.24
C SER A 77 -7.94 -8.34 21.95
N PHE A 78 -7.89 -7.68 20.79
CA PHE A 78 -6.76 -6.83 20.40
C PHE A 78 -6.62 -5.60 21.32
N SER A 79 -7.55 -5.40 22.25
CA SER A 79 -7.59 -4.28 23.21
C SER A 79 -6.26 -4.02 23.92
N LYS A 80 -5.51 -5.06 24.31
CA LYS A 80 -4.21 -4.90 24.98
C LYS A 80 -3.12 -4.33 24.08
N CYS A 81 -3.28 -4.41 22.76
CA CYS A 81 -2.35 -3.89 21.76
C CYS A 81 -2.90 -2.65 21.05
N MET A 82 -4.06 -2.17 21.49
CA MET A 82 -4.64 -0.94 20.98
C MET A 82 -3.96 0.25 21.66
N LEU A 83 -3.03 0.89 20.96
CA LEU A 83 -2.35 2.07 21.48
C LEU A 83 -3.25 3.30 21.31
N PRO A 84 -3.54 4.07 22.37
CA PRO A 84 -4.41 5.24 22.28
C PRO A 84 -3.71 6.41 21.56
N VAL A 85 -4.49 7.34 21.00
CA VAL A 85 -3.94 8.66 20.64
C VAL A 85 -3.54 9.37 21.94
N ALA A 86 -2.25 9.71 22.09
CA ALA A 86 -1.72 10.24 23.35
C ALA A 86 -0.67 11.36 23.18
N ASP A 87 -0.48 11.87 21.96
CA ASP A 87 0.55 12.86 21.65
C ASP A 87 0.12 14.33 21.86
N GLY A 88 -1.19 14.55 22.08
CA GLY A 88 -1.79 15.86 22.30
C GLY A 88 -1.75 16.81 21.10
N ARG A 89 -1.40 16.34 19.89
CA ARG A 89 -1.19 17.21 18.72
C ARG A 89 -2.50 17.56 18.01
N GLY A 90 -3.38 16.57 17.82
CA GLY A 90 -4.77 16.77 17.38
C GLY A 90 -5.04 16.79 15.87
N ASP A 91 -4.02 16.75 15.01
CA ASP A 91 -4.14 16.67 13.54
C ASP A 91 -3.73 15.29 12.99
N VAL A 92 -2.59 14.76 13.42
CA VAL A 92 -2.02 13.47 13.01
C VAL A 92 -1.59 12.65 14.23
N ALA A 93 -1.71 11.33 14.16
CA ALA A 93 -1.28 10.41 15.22
C ALA A 93 -1.18 8.97 14.69
N LEU A 94 -0.39 8.13 15.37
CA LEU A 94 -0.34 6.67 15.14
C LEU A 94 -1.05 5.87 16.25
N GLY A 95 -1.92 6.52 17.01
CA GLY A 95 -2.81 5.90 17.98
C GLY A 95 -4.24 5.72 17.43
N LEU A 96 -5.06 5.02 18.20
CA LEU A 96 -6.45 4.72 17.88
C LEU A 96 -7.40 5.14 19.02
N PRO A 97 -8.68 5.46 18.74
CA PRO A 97 -9.27 5.59 17.40
C PRO A 97 -8.65 6.75 16.61
N ARG A 98 -8.77 6.71 15.28
CA ARG A 98 -8.28 7.80 14.41
C ARG A 98 -8.95 9.13 14.79
N ILE A 99 -8.21 10.21 14.60
CA ILE A 99 -8.73 11.58 14.75
C ILE A 99 -9.90 11.76 13.77
N SER A 100 -11.08 12.06 14.29
CA SER A 100 -12.34 12.10 13.52
C SER A 100 -12.36 13.16 12.42
N ALA A 101 -11.55 14.22 12.54
CA ALA A 101 -11.41 15.26 11.53
C ALA A 101 -10.58 14.85 10.31
N ARG A 102 -9.90 13.69 10.33
CA ARG A 102 -9.08 13.20 9.21
C ARG A 102 -9.91 12.55 8.12
N GLY A 103 -9.39 12.58 6.90
CA GLY A 103 -10.07 12.17 5.69
C GLY A 103 -10.36 10.67 5.64
N LYS A 104 -11.37 10.30 4.84
CA LYS A 104 -11.65 8.91 4.51
C LYS A 104 -10.41 8.26 3.90
N SER A 105 -10.04 7.06 4.36
CA SER A 105 -8.85 6.32 3.90
C SER A 105 -9.17 4.97 3.28
N VAL A 106 -10.44 4.57 3.21
CA VAL A 106 -10.91 3.29 2.66
C VAL A 106 -12.15 3.51 1.80
N GLY A 107 -12.42 2.60 0.87
CA GLY A 107 -13.43 2.75 -0.16
C GLY A 107 -13.05 3.81 -1.19
N ASP A 108 -14.07 4.34 -1.86
CA ASP A 108 -13.90 5.43 -2.83
C ASP A 108 -13.63 6.75 -2.11
N VAL A 109 -12.55 7.43 -2.45
CA VAL A 109 -12.22 8.78 -1.97
C VAL A 109 -12.16 9.68 -3.19
N HIS A 110 -13.12 10.59 -3.30
CA HIS A 110 -13.21 11.55 -4.40
C HIS A 110 -12.24 12.72 -4.15
N ALA A 111 -11.19 12.78 -4.95
CA ALA A 111 -10.11 13.76 -4.83
C ALA A 111 -10.23 14.81 -5.96
N THR A 112 -10.89 15.92 -5.66
CA THR A 112 -11.04 17.05 -6.59
C THR A 112 -9.70 17.76 -6.76
N VAL A 113 -9.26 17.96 -8.00
CA VAL A 113 -7.99 18.64 -8.30
C VAL A 113 -8.22 20.00 -8.93
N ILE A 114 -7.63 21.03 -8.31
CA ILE A 114 -7.66 22.42 -8.78
C ILE A 114 -6.24 22.86 -9.13
N PHE A 115 -6.08 23.51 -10.29
CA PHE A 115 -4.79 24.01 -10.76
C PHE A 115 -4.74 25.52 -10.61
N VAL A 116 -3.71 26.06 -9.98
CA VAL A 116 -3.56 27.51 -9.77
C VAL A 116 -2.25 28.06 -10.28
N ASP A 117 -2.33 29.21 -10.96
CA ASP A 117 -1.21 29.94 -11.53
C ASP A 117 -1.12 31.34 -10.89
N PHE A 118 0.00 32.03 -11.10
CA PHE A 118 0.25 33.32 -10.47
C PHE A 118 0.57 34.43 -11.49
N PRO A 119 0.23 35.70 -11.22
CA PRO A 119 0.48 36.81 -12.14
C PRO A 119 1.94 37.06 -12.50
N ASP A 120 2.89 36.63 -11.67
CA ASP A 120 4.34 36.74 -11.90
C ASP A 120 4.91 35.60 -12.77
N MET A 121 4.11 34.58 -13.11
CA MET A 121 4.55 33.47 -13.94
C MET A 121 4.46 33.82 -15.42
N THR A 122 5.59 33.67 -16.12
CA THR A 122 5.69 33.88 -17.59
C THR A 122 5.49 32.60 -18.39
N MET A 123 5.58 31.44 -17.73
CA MET A 123 5.39 30.13 -18.32
C MET A 123 4.51 29.27 -17.42
N ARG A 124 3.63 28.49 -18.04
CA ARG A 124 2.83 27.46 -17.37
C ARG A 124 2.76 26.21 -18.24
N PRO A 125 2.92 25.01 -17.67
CA PRO A 125 2.56 23.77 -18.36
C PRO A 125 1.03 23.67 -18.50
N THR A 126 0.55 22.71 -19.30
CA THR A 126 -0.89 22.39 -19.29
C THR A 126 -1.28 21.73 -17.95
N PRO A 127 -2.55 21.81 -17.53
CA PRO A 127 -3.02 21.11 -16.33
C PRO A 127 -2.74 19.60 -16.37
N GLU A 128 -2.86 18.96 -17.54
CA GLU A 128 -2.55 17.53 -17.72
C GLU A 128 -1.07 17.23 -17.50
N ALA A 129 -0.17 18.09 -17.99
CA ALA A 129 1.26 17.92 -17.77
C ALA A 129 1.63 18.12 -16.30
N ALA A 130 1.01 19.07 -15.61
CA ALA A 130 1.19 19.26 -14.17
C ALA A 130 0.62 18.08 -13.35
N LEU A 131 -0.56 17.57 -13.73
CA LEU A 131 -1.17 16.40 -13.11
C LEU A 131 -0.35 15.12 -13.35
N GLY A 132 0.26 15.01 -14.52
CA GLY A 132 1.11 13.89 -14.92
C GLY A 132 2.37 13.72 -14.04
N LEU A 133 2.72 14.71 -13.23
CA LEU A 133 3.79 14.58 -12.22
C LEU A 133 3.42 13.61 -11.09
N VAL A 134 2.12 13.42 -10.83
CA VAL A 134 1.62 12.60 -9.71
C VAL A 134 0.66 11.48 -10.14
N SER A 135 -0.12 11.71 -11.19
CA SER A 135 -1.14 10.77 -11.68
C SER A 135 -0.68 10.07 -12.97
N PRO A 136 -0.96 8.77 -13.16
CA PRO A 136 -1.74 7.88 -12.28
C PRO A 136 -0.93 7.28 -11.12
N ARG A 137 0.39 7.49 -11.11
CA ARG A 137 1.32 6.74 -10.26
C ARG A 137 0.97 6.75 -8.77
N ALA A 138 0.56 7.89 -8.21
CA ALA A 138 0.17 7.97 -6.80
C ALA A 138 -1.05 7.09 -6.47
N THR A 139 -2.01 7.01 -7.38
CA THR A 139 -3.22 6.17 -7.21
C THR A 139 -2.88 4.68 -7.33
N GLU A 140 -1.93 4.31 -8.19
CA GLU A 140 -1.42 2.95 -8.31
C GLU A 140 -0.71 2.51 -7.02
N ILE A 141 0.12 3.39 -6.46
CA ILE A 141 0.79 3.17 -5.18
C ILE A 141 -0.26 2.91 -4.09
N PHE A 142 -1.25 3.80 -3.94
CA PHE A 142 -2.30 3.63 -2.94
C PHE A 142 -3.07 2.32 -3.11
N LYS A 143 -3.43 1.97 -4.34
CA LYS A 143 -4.11 0.71 -4.65
C LYS A 143 -3.26 -0.50 -4.25
N GLU A 144 -1.96 -0.46 -4.51
CA GLU A 144 -1.01 -1.52 -4.15
C GLU A 144 -0.90 -1.68 -2.63
N ILE A 145 -0.53 -0.62 -1.91
CA ILE A 145 -0.21 -0.70 -0.48
C ILE A 145 -1.46 -0.86 0.41
N SER A 146 -2.65 -0.51 -0.09
CA SER A 146 -3.93 -0.74 0.59
C SER A 146 -4.59 -2.09 0.24
N TYR A 147 -4.00 -2.89 -0.65
CA TYR A 147 -4.61 -4.10 -1.22
C TYR A 147 -5.97 -3.84 -1.88
N GLY A 148 -6.13 -2.67 -2.49
CA GLY A 148 -7.37 -2.23 -3.10
C GLY A 148 -8.45 -1.78 -2.10
N ARG A 149 -8.14 -1.65 -0.81
CA ARG A 149 -9.07 -1.08 0.18
C ARG A 149 -9.31 0.41 -0.03
N LEU A 150 -8.36 1.12 -0.64
CA LEU A 150 -8.52 2.50 -1.06
C LEU A 150 -8.62 2.58 -2.57
N ASN A 151 -9.66 3.25 -3.05
CA ASN A 151 -9.79 3.72 -4.42
C ASN A 151 -9.72 5.25 -4.39
N TYR A 152 -8.53 5.82 -4.60
CA TYR A 152 -8.30 7.26 -4.56
C TYR A 152 -8.53 7.86 -5.94
N MET A 153 -9.71 8.46 -6.14
CA MET A 153 -10.21 8.90 -7.44
C MET A 153 -9.80 10.35 -7.72
N ILE A 154 -8.81 10.54 -8.58
CA ILE A 154 -8.36 11.87 -9.02
C ILE A 154 -9.36 12.43 -10.03
N GLU A 155 -10.01 13.55 -9.68
CA GLU A 155 -11.07 14.19 -10.45
C GLU A 155 -10.68 15.66 -10.76
N PRO A 156 -9.95 15.90 -11.86
CA PRO A 156 -9.39 17.22 -12.14
C PRO A 156 -10.37 18.16 -12.82
N ASN A 157 -10.38 19.43 -12.40
CA ASN A 157 -10.85 20.53 -13.23
C ASN A 157 -9.66 21.06 -14.04
N LEU A 158 -9.59 20.77 -15.34
CA LEU A 158 -8.45 21.09 -16.21
C LEU A 158 -8.38 22.57 -16.63
N ASN A 159 -8.67 23.49 -15.70
CA ASN A 159 -8.53 24.93 -15.87
C ASN A 159 -7.46 25.48 -14.92
N TRP A 160 -6.67 26.44 -15.40
CA TRP A 160 -5.78 27.24 -14.54
C TRP A 160 -6.56 28.41 -13.94
N PHE A 161 -6.70 28.42 -12.62
CA PHE A 161 -7.24 29.56 -11.88
C PHE A 161 -6.11 30.53 -11.53
N MET A 162 -6.26 31.80 -11.91
CA MET A 162 -5.26 32.82 -11.62
C MET A 162 -5.45 33.32 -10.19
N MET A 163 -4.44 33.13 -9.35
CA MET A 163 -4.39 33.69 -8.00
C MET A 163 -4.31 35.22 -8.06
N SER A 164 -4.82 35.90 -7.04
CA SER A 164 -4.92 37.37 -7.01
C SER A 164 -3.58 38.08 -6.81
N LYS A 165 -2.57 37.38 -6.29
CA LYS A 165 -1.23 37.92 -5.98
C LYS A 165 -0.13 37.12 -6.66
N PRO A 166 1.06 37.71 -6.87
CA PRO A 166 2.23 36.95 -7.32
C PRO A 166 2.59 35.83 -6.33
N SER A 167 3.24 34.78 -6.82
CA SER A 167 3.65 33.60 -6.04
C SER A 167 4.45 33.97 -4.77
N THR A 168 5.28 35.02 -4.88
CA THR A 168 6.13 35.57 -3.81
C THR A 168 5.37 36.24 -2.66
N ALA A 169 4.08 36.51 -2.83
CA ALA A 169 3.23 37.10 -1.79
C ALA A 169 2.42 36.06 -0.99
N TYR A 170 2.54 34.77 -1.33
CA TYR A 170 1.94 33.66 -0.58
C TYR A 170 2.97 32.95 0.28
N SER A 171 2.50 32.21 1.29
CA SER A 171 3.35 31.40 2.16
C SER A 171 2.60 30.21 2.73
N TYR A 172 3.30 29.09 2.89
CA TYR A 172 2.81 27.90 3.61
C TYR A 172 3.43 27.75 5.00
N SER A 173 4.19 28.76 5.46
CA SER A 173 4.97 28.67 6.70
C SER A 173 4.13 28.61 7.97
N THR A 174 2.85 28.97 7.90
CA THR A 174 1.92 28.93 9.02
C THR A 174 0.61 28.28 8.61
N PHE A 175 -0.08 27.71 9.59
CA PHE A 175 -1.43 27.19 9.41
C PHE A 175 -2.36 28.24 8.76
N ARG A 176 -2.34 29.48 9.26
CA ARG A 176 -3.23 30.55 8.77
C ARG A 176 -2.93 30.94 7.33
N SER A 177 -1.65 31.08 6.98
CA SER A 177 -1.27 31.46 5.61
C SER A 177 -1.61 30.38 4.58
N HIS A 178 -1.48 29.09 4.95
CA HIS A 178 -1.93 27.99 4.10
C HIS A 178 -3.46 27.94 3.99
N GLN A 179 -4.18 28.12 5.10
CA GLN A 179 -5.64 28.19 5.11
C GLN A 179 -6.17 29.34 4.25
N ASP A 180 -5.58 30.54 4.33
CA ASP A 180 -5.96 31.68 3.49
C ASP A 180 -5.71 31.42 2.01
N PHE A 181 -4.60 30.74 1.67
CA PHE A 181 -4.32 30.29 0.31
C PHE A 181 -5.42 29.36 -0.21
N VAL A 182 -5.75 28.29 0.54
CA VAL A 182 -6.79 27.33 0.13
C VAL A 182 -8.16 27.98 0.01
N LYS A 183 -8.49 28.93 0.89
CA LYS A 183 -9.75 29.68 0.82
C LYS A 183 -9.91 30.40 -0.52
N GLU A 184 -8.86 31.06 -0.98
CA GLU A 184 -8.85 31.75 -2.27
C GLU A 184 -9.02 30.76 -3.43
N VAL A 185 -8.30 29.63 -3.39
CA VAL A 185 -8.39 28.57 -4.40
C VAL A 185 -9.82 28.05 -4.54
N ILE A 186 -10.48 27.72 -3.42
CA ILE A 186 -11.88 27.26 -3.43
C ILE A 186 -12.77 28.35 -4.02
N SER A 187 -12.64 29.60 -3.56
CA SER A 187 -13.46 30.71 -4.07
C SER A 187 -13.32 30.95 -5.58
N LEU A 188 -12.14 30.73 -6.15
CA LEU A 188 -11.91 30.86 -7.59
C LEU A 188 -12.51 29.71 -8.38
N ALA A 189 -12.47 28.49 -7.83
CA ALA A 189 -12.88 27.27 -8.50
C ALA A 189 -14.39 26.96 -8.39
N ASP A 190 -15.02 27.36 -7.29
CA ASP A 190 -16.43 27.08 -6.92
C ASP A 190 -17.43 27.39 -8.05
N PRO A 191 -17.33 28.50 -8.80
CA PRO A 191 -18.29 28.77 -9.89
C PRO A 191 -18.29 27.75 -11.03
N THR A 192 -17.26 26.90 -11.13
CA THR A 192 -17.08 25.94 -12.24
C THR A 192 -16.72 24.52 -11.78
N THR A 193 -16.66 24.28 -10.46
CA THR A 193 -16.31 23.00 -9.87
C THR A 193 -17.38 22.60 -8.87
N ASP A 194 -17.99 21.44 -9.05
CA ASP A 194 -18.90 20.86 -8.07
C ASP A 194 -18.09 20.19 -6.95
N PHE A 195 -18.13 20.76 -5.75
CA PHE A 195 -17.46 20.26 -4.56
C PHE A 195 -18.33 19.33 -3.71
N SER A 196 -19.58 19.08 -4.09
CA SER A 196 -20.56 18.35 -3.24
C SER A 196 -20.12 16.93 -2.89
N LYS A 197 -19.22 16.33 -3.68
CA LYS A 197 -18.66 14.98 -3.49
C LYS A 197 -17.22 14.98 -3.01
N THR A 198 -16.58 16.12 -2.85
CA THR A 198 -15.14 16.22 -2.54
C THR A 198 -14.83 15.65 -1.16
N ASP A 199 -14.08 14.54 -1.12
CA ASP A 199 -13.52 13.98 0.11
C ASP A 199 -12.12 14.51 0.41
N SER A 200 -11.37 14.86 -0.63
CA SER A 200 -10.01 15.37 -0.58
C SER A 200 -9.80 16.46 -1.64
N LEU A 201 -9.19 17.58 -1.27
CA LEU A 201 -8.84 18.64 -2.21
C LEU A 201 -7.35 18.59 -2.54
N ILE A 202 -7.00 18.44 -3.80
CA ILE A 202 -5.61 18.54 -4.27
C ILE A 202 -5.47 19.86 -5.01
N VAL A 203 -4.61 20.74 -4.50
CA VAL A 203 -4.26 21.98 -5.19
C VAL A 203 -2.89 21.80 -5.84
N ILE A 204 -2.84 21.89 -7.17
CA ILE A 204 -1.60 21.87 -7.94
C ILE A 204 -1.27 23.30 -8.37
N THR A 205 -0.28 23.90 -7.73
CA THR A 205 0.30 25.18 -8.17
C THR A 205 1.12 24.99 -9.43
N ASN A 206 1.25 26.02 -10.27
CA ASN A 206 2.17 26.03 -11.41
C ASN A 206 3.56 25.49 -10.98
N PRO A 207 4.00 24.30 -11.43
CA PRO A 207 5.20 23.64 -10.89
C PRO A 207 6.51 24.37 -11.21
N LEU A 208 6.46 25.40 -12.06
CA LEU A 208 7.60 26.23 -12.42
C LEU A 208 7.84 27.38 -11.44
N GLN A 209 6.88 27.73 -10.58
CA GLN A 209 7.07 28.71 -9.51
C GLN A 209 8.20 28.26 -8.56
N ARG A 210 8.87 29.19 -7.88
CA ARG A 210 9.96 28.90 -6.94
C ARG A 210 9.77 29.51 -5.55
N ALA A 211 8.74 30.34 -5.36
CA ALA A 211 8.47 31.01 -4.09
C ALA A 211 7.94 30.05 -3.00
N LEU A 212 7.19 29.03 -3.40
CA LEU A 212 6.54 28.06 -2.52
C LEU A 212 7.25 26.72 -2.67
N SER A 213 8.29 26.49 -1.87
CA SER A 213 9.19 25.35 -2.07
C SER A 213 8.56 24.00 -1.72
N PHE A 214 7.97 23.89 -0.53
CA PHE A 214 7.47 22.62 0.03
C PHE A 214 5.96 22.66 0.18
N GLY A 215 5.26 21.73 -0.50
CA GLY A 215 3.81 21.68 -0.47
C GLY A 215 3.25 20.90 0.71
N PRO A 216 2.45 21.51 1.62
CA PRO A 216 1.95 20.82 2.80
C PRO A 216 0.64 20.07 2.55
N ALA A 217 0.42 19.03 3.34
CA ALA A 217 -0.88 18.45 3.56
C ALA A 217 -1.87 19.48 4.15
N MET A 218 -3.13 19.35 3.77
CA MET A 218 -4.23 20.05 4.40
C MET A 218 -4.81 19.15 5.49
N THR A 219 -4.43 19.40 6.75
CA THR A 219 -4.95 18.70 7.93
C THR A 219 -5.76 19.62 8.83
N PHE A 220 -6.70 20.38 8.26
CA PHE A 220 -7.44 21.38 9.02
C PHE A 220 -8.41 20.73 10.03
N PRO A 221 -8.50 21.24 11.26
CA PRO A 221 -9.59 20.89 12.17
C PRO A 221 -10.94 21.11 11.49
N ALA A 222 -11.96 20.33 11.84
CA ALA A 222 -13.28 20.45 11.21
C ALA A 222 -13.90 21.85 11.36
N SER A 223 -13.63 22.53 12.48
CA SER A 223 -14.07 23.90 12.75
C SER A 223 -13.39 24.96 11.88
N GLU A 224 -12.33 24.58 11.18
CA GLU A 224 -11.45 25.47 10.41
C GLU A 224 -11.32 25.04 8.94
N GLY A 225 -12.14 24.06 8.51
CA GLY A 225 -12.33 23.74 7.11
C GLY A 225 -13.27 24.71 6.40
N PHE A 226 -13.52 24.45 5.13
CA PHE A 226 -14.38 25.26 4.28
C PHE A 226 -15.62 24.47 3.87
N ILE A 227 -16.79 25.13 3.82
CA ILE A 227 -17.98 24.55 3.23
C ILE A 227 -18.08 25.06 1.79
N ALA A 228 -18.06 24.14 0.82
CA ALA A 228 -18.34 24.40 -0.59
C ALA A 228 -19.36 23.37 -1.07
N ASP A 229 -20.41 23.80 -1.76
CA ASP A 229 -21.53 22.94 -2.20
C ASP A 229 -22.10 22.01 -1.11
N GLY A 230 -22.17 22.50 0.13
CA GLY A 230 -22.66 21.74 1.27
C GLY A 230 -21.69 20.68 1.81
N ARG A 231 -20.47 20.57 1.26
CA ARG A 231 -19.43 19.62 1.68
C ARG A 231 -18.34 20.32 2.49
N LEU A 232 -17.95 19.71 3.62
CA LEU A 232 -16.80 20.17 4.43
C LEU A 232 -15.46 19.74 3.81
N ILE A 233 -14.70 20.69 3.31
CA ILE A 233 -13.35 20.50 2.79
C ILE A 233 -12.34 20.87 3.88
N ASN A 234 -11.71 19.86 4.48
CA ASN A 234 -10.70 20.04 5.54
C ASN A 234 -9.53 19.03 5.45
N ASN A 235 -9.49 18.23 4.38
CA ASN A 235 -8.47 17.23 4.08
C ASN A 235 -7.99 17.32 2.63
N GLY A 236 -6.70 17.13 2.38
CA GLY A 236 -6.12 17.25 1.05
C GLY A 236 -4.65 17.65 1.06
N THR A 237 -4.20 18.36 0.04
CA THR A 237 -2.83 18.88 -0.04
C THR A 237 -2.71 20.07 -0.98
N THR A 238 -1.67 20.87 -0.83
CA THR A 238 -1.30 21.94 -1.76
C THR A 238 0.14 21.76 -2.19
N SER A 239 0.41 21.68 -3.49
CA SER A 239 1.78 21.48 -3.98
C SER A 239 2.68 22.69 -3.77
N GLY A 240 3.96 22.42 -3.53
CA GLY A 240 5.05 23.35 -3.75
C GLY A 240 5.70 23.07 -5.09
N SER A 241 6.89 23.63 -5.29
CA SER A 241 7.72 23.37 -6.47
C SER A 241 8.45 22.01 -6.40
N ASP A 242 8.55 21.45 -5.20
CA ASP A 242 9.04 20.11 -4.88
C ASP A 242 8.27 18.96 -5.54
N ILE A 243 7.02 19.20 -5.98
CA ILE A 243 6.24 18.26 -6.81
C ILE A 243 7.02 17.81 -8.06
N SER A 244 7.86 18.70 -8.63
CA SER A 244 8.69 18.39 -9.81
C SER A 244 9.83 17.42 -9.50
N TYR A 245 10.20 17.28 -8.23
CA TYR A 245 11.28 16.42 -7.78
C TYR A 245 10.77 15.09 -7.20
N TRP A 246 9.75 15.15 -6.34
CA TRP A 246 9.21 13.98 -5.64
C TRP A 246 8.08 13.28 -6.40
N GLY A 247 7.35 14.00 -7.26
CA GLY A 247 6.25 13.45 -8.04
C GLY A 247 5.20 12.74 -7.19
N ALA A 248 4.80 11.55 -7.60
CA ALA A 248 3.76 10.76 -6.93
C ALA A 248 4.04 10.49 -5.45
N ALA A 249 5.30 10.26 -5.05
CA ALA A 249 5.64 10.02 -3.65
C ALA A 249 5.32 11.20 -2.73
N TRP A 250 5.42 12.44 -3.22
CA TRP A 250 4.95 13.62 -2.49
C TRP A 250 3.45 13.53 -2.24
N LEU A 251 2.65 13.27 -3.29
CA LEU A 251 1.20 13.16 -3.11
C LEU A 251 0.82 12.03 -2.13
N ASN A 252 1.50 10.88 -2.21
CA ASN A 252 1.26 9.78 -1.28
C ASN A 252 1.62 10.13 0.17
N HIS A 253 2.71 10.89 0.38
CA HIS A 253 3.14 11.37 1.70
C HIS A 253 2.13 12.37 2.28
N GLU A 254 1.78 13.43 1.54
CA GLU A 254 0.87 14.47 2.05
C GLU A 254 -0.55 13.94 2.29
N ILE A 255 -1.03 13.06 1.43
CA ILE A 255 -2.33 12.41 1.65
C ILE A 255 -2.26 11.39 2.79
N GLY A 256 -1.08 10.83 3.10
CA GLY A 256 -0.84 10.09 4.34
C GLY A 256 -1.18 10.90 5.58
N HIS A 257 -0.78 12.17 5.64
CA HIS A 257 -1.20 13.10 6.71
C HIS A 257 -2.70 13.38 6.70
N SER A 258 -3.31 13.53 5.52
CA SER A 258 -4.77 13.68 5.41
C SER A 258 -5.51 12.46 5.97
N PHE A 259 -4.95 11.26 5.87
CA PHE A 259 -5.48 10.06 6.54
C PHE A 259 -5.15 10.00 8.04
N GLY A 260 -4.27 10.86 8.52
CA GLY A 260 -3.90 11.02 9.93
C GLY A 260 -2.53 10.47 10.31
N LEU A 261 -1.72 10.01 9.34
CA LEU A 261 -0.37 9.52 9.64
C LEU A 261 0.56 10.65 10.04
N ALA A 262 1.46 10.37 10.96
CA ALA A 262 2.49 11.30 11.42
C ALA A 262 3.76 11.20 10.56
N ASP A 263 4.55 12.29 10.53
CA ASP A 263 5.89 12.26 9.97
C ASP A 263 6.81 11.38 10.81
N LEU A 264 7.61 10.59 10.09
CA LEU A 264 8.59 9.66 10.66
C LEU A 264 10.04 10.11 10.45
N TYR A 265 10.29 11.19 9.70
CA TYR A 265 11.59 11.86 9.71
C TYR A 265 11.74 12.76 10.93
N ALA A 266 12.96 13.18 11.24
CA ALA A 266 13.26 14.02 12.38
C ALA A 266 13.13 15.51 12.04
N TYR A 267 12.36 16.25 12.83
CA TYR A 267 12.29 17.71 12.75
C TYR A 267 13.44 18.39 13.48
N GLY A 268 13.86 19.56 12.98
CA GLY A 268 14.78 20.46 13.69
C GLY A 268 16.18 19.87 13.92
N VAL A 269 16.60 18.93 13.08
CA VAL A 269 17.93 18.29 13.16
C VAL A 269 18.76 18.62 11.92
N ALA A 270 20.06 18.32 11.98
CA ALA A 270 20.94 18.39 10.82
C ALA A 270 20.49 17.40 9.72
N ALA A 271 20.79 17.73 8.45
CA ALA A 271 20.29 16.99 7.29
C ALA A 271 20.71 15.51 7.25
N ASP A 272 21.87 15.18 7.81
CA ASP A 272 22.38 13.81 7.94
C ASP A 272 21.63 12.99 9.01
N GLN A 273 20.90 13.67 9.91
CA GLN A 273 20.10 13.06 10.96
C GLN A 273 18.61 12.98 10.64
N THR A 274 18.15 13.55 9.52
CA THR A 274 16.73 13.60 9.13
C THR A 274 16.07 12.22 9.17
N PHE A 275 16.78 11.16 8.80
CA PHE A 275 16.22 9.81 8.68
C PHE A 275 16.57 8.88 9.85
N LYS A 276 17.00 9.46 10.99
CA LYS A 276 17.49 8.70 12.16
C LYS A 276 16.48 7.80 12.86
N PHE A 277 15.19 7.90 12.52
CA PHE A 277 14.14 7.11 13.16
C PHE A 277 13.75 5.89 12.34
N THR A 278 13.43 6.06 11.05
CA THR A 278 12.92 4.96 10.21
C THR A 278 13.76 4.69 8.96
N GLY A 279 14.77 5.51 8.67
CA GLY A 279 15.57 5.36 7.46
C GLY A 279 14.71 5.50 6.21
N GLU A 280 14.63 4.42 5.42
CA GLU A 280 13.85 4.36 4.18
C GLU A 280 12.58 3.49 4.31
N PHE A 281 12.19 3.09 5.52
CA PHE A 281 10.99 2.29 5.76
C PHE A 281 9.78 3.19 6.03
N SER A 282 8.94 3.37 5.00
CA SER A 282 7.77 4.25 4.90
C SER A 282 8.01 5.58 4.18
N LEU A 283 7.08 5.89 3.27
CA LEU A 283 6.92 7.19 2.62
C LEU A 283 6.72 8.32 3.63
N MET A 284 6.20 8.05 4.83
CA MET A 284 6.08 9.05 5.90
C MET A 284 7.44 9.41 6.54
N GLY A 285 8.49 8.61 6.29
CA GLY A 285 9.87 8.91 6.67
C GLY A 285 10.68 9.53 5.53
N LEU A 286 10.62 8.93 4.33
CA LEU A 286 11.25 9.46 3.13
C LEU A 286 10.27 9.39 1.95
N SER A 287 9.79 10.55 1.52
CA SER A 287 8.83 10.74 0.42
C SER A 287 9.48 10.57 -0.97
N ASP A 288 10.18 9.46 -1.20
CA ASP A 288 10.94 9.19 -2.42
C ASP A 288 10.71 7.76 -2.94
N GLU A 289 10.24 7.59 -4.19
CA GLU A 289 10.13 6.28 -4.83
C GLU A 289 11.51 5.64 -5.16
N ARG A 290 12.60 6.40 -5.05
CA ARG A 290 13.97 5.87 -5.14
C ARG A 290 14.40 5.15 -3.88
N SER A 291 13.65 5.31 -2.78
CA SER A 291 13.84 4.56 -1.54
C SER A 291 13.81 3.06 -1.78
N ARG A 292 14.49 2.32 -0.89
CA ARG A 292 14.60 0.86 -0.91
C ARG A 292 13.33 0.19 -0.38
N ALA A 293 12.60 0.82 0.54
CA ALA A 293 11.43 0.24 1.21
C ALA A 293 10.30 1.26 1.52
N PRO A 294 9.86 2.07 0.54
CA PRO A 294 8.94 3.19 0.75
C PRO A 294 7.53 2.77 1.20
N GLY A 295 7.13 1.49 1.10
CA GLY A 295 5.80 1.06 1.53
C GLY A 295 5.54 1.38 3.01
N PHE A 296 4.32 1.85 3.32
CA PHE A 296 3.88 2.05 4.70
C PHE A 296 4.06 0.77 5.53
N LEU A 297 4.46 0.94 6.78
CA LEU A 297 4.57 -0.07 7.82
C LEU A 297 3.21 -0.71 8.10
N ALA A 298 3.21 -1.95 8.59
CA ALA A 298 2.00 -2.65 9.00
C ALA A 298 1.22 -1.86 10.06
N TRP A 299 1.89 -1.19 11.01
CA TRP A 299 1.22 -0.36 12.00
C TRP A 299 0.50 0.85 11.38
N GLU A 300 1.15 1.56 10.45
CA GLU A 300 0.51 2.68 9.72
C GLU A 300 -0.72 2.18 8.95
N ARG A 301 -0.59 1.07 8.21
CA ARG A 301 -1.70 0.44 7.47
C ARG A 301 -2.83 0.00 8.40
N PHE A 302 -2.53 -0.49 9.60
CA PHE A 302 -3.53 -0.83 10.60
C PHE A 302 -4.27 0.40 11.11
N VAL A 303 -3.55 1.46 11.48
CA VAL A 303 -4.12 2.71 12.00
C VAL A 303 -5.11 3.31 10.99
N ILE A 304 -4.81 3.30 9.69
CA ILE A 304 -5.67 3.86 8.64
C ILE A 304 -6.70 2.86 8.06
N GLY A 305 -6.82 1.67 8.64
CA GLY A 305 -7.87 0.68 8.28
C GLY A 305 -7.58 -0.18 7.05
N TRP A 306 -6.33 -0.22 6.58
CA TRP A 306 -5.90 -1.09 5.48
C TRP A 306 -5.53 -2.51 5.94
N LEU A 307 -5.31 -2.69 7.25
CA LEU A 307 -5.20 -4.00 7.88
C LEU A 307 -6.28 -4.16 8.93
N ASP A 308 -6.89 -5.34 8.97
CA ASP A 308 -7.84 -5.68 10.03
C ASP A 308 -7.10 -6.17 11.28
N GLN A 309 -7.76 -6.08 12.44
CA GLN A 309 -7.23 -6.63 13.70
C GLN A 309 -6.85 -8.13 13.58
N SER A 310 -7.57 -8.90 12.76
CA SER A 310 -7.29 -10.32 12.53
C SER A 310 -5.97 -10.58 11.80
N GLN A 311 -5.39 -9.55 11.16
CA GLN A 311 -4.10 -9.63 10.48
C GLN A 311 -2.94 -9.25 11.40
N LEU A 312 -3.20 -8.81 12.64
CA LEU A 312 -2.18 -8.50 13.63
C LEU A 312 -2.31 -9.47 14.81
N VAL A 313 -1.19 -10.02 15.27
CA VAL A 313 -1.16 -10.84 16.48
C VAL A 313 -0.84 -9.95 17.68
N CYS A 314 -1.82 -9.77 18.57
CA CYS A 314 -1.56 -9.16 19.86
C CYS A 314 -0.88 -10.17 20.80
N ALA A 315 0.36 -9.89 21.21
CA ALA A 315 1.20 -10.80 22.00
C ALA A 315 1.73 -10.12 23.28
N PRO A 316 0.91 -9.97 24.34
CA PRO A 316 1.33 -9.31 25.60
C PRO A 316 2.54 -9.95 26.29
N SER A 317 2.70 -11.27 26.22
CA SER A 317 3.90 -11.95 26.74
C SER A 317 5.11 -11.79 25.82
N GLY A 318 4.89 -11.45 24.55
CA GLY A 318 5.85 -11.43 23.46
C GLY A 318 6.38 -12.81 23.02
N VAL A 319 6.62 -13.71 23.98
CA VAL A 319 7.25 -15.02 23.76
C VAL A 319 6.39 -15.94 22.92
N GLY A 320 6.98 -16.53 21.87
CA GLY A 320 6.28 -17.46 21.00
C GLY A 320 6.96 -17.68 19.65
N THR A 321 6.27 -18.40 18.76
CA THR A 321 6.64 -18.54 17.35
C THR A 321 5.48 -18.08 16.49
N TYR A 322 5.77 -17.22 15.52
CA TYR A 322 4.79 -16.55 14.69
C TYR A 322 5.17 -16.67 13.22
N SER A 323 4.19 -16.89 12.36
CA SER A 323 4.37 -16.88 10.90
C SER A 323 3.84 -15.57 10.36
N LEU A 324 4.69 -14.80 9.70
CA LEU A 324 4.38 -13.48 9.15
C LEU A 324 4.48 -13.52 7.63
N SER A 325 3.38 -13.19 6.96
CA SER A 325 3.39 -12.93 5.53
C SER A 325 3.95 -11.54 5.25
N PRO A 326 4.67 -11.31 4.13
CA PRO A 326 5.18 -10.01 3.77
C PRO A 326 4.10 -8.93 3.82
N VAL A 327 4.43 -7.75 4.33
CA VAL A 327 3.48 -6.62 4.35
C VAL A 327 3.07 -6.22 2.93
N ALA A 328 3.87 -6.49 1.91
CA ALA A 328 3.53 -6.16 0.53
C ALA A 328 2.44 -7.06 -0.09
N THR A 329 2.16 -8.26 0.45
CA THR A 329 1.18 -9.19 -0.12
C THR A 329 -0.18 -9.07 0.55
N ALA A 330 -1.29 -9.42 -0.12
CA ALA A 330 -2.61 -9.41 0.51
C ALA A 330 -2.82 -10.61 1.46
N GLY A 331 -3.60 -10.41 2.53
CA GLY A 331 -4.02 -11.47 3.47
C GLY A 331 -2.90 -12.03 4.38
N GLY A 332 -3.25 -12.97 5.25
CA GLY A 332 -2.32 -13.54 6.23
C GLY A 332 -1.95 -12.59 7.37
N THR A 333 -1.17 -13.10 8.31
CA THR A 333 -0.67 -12.33 9.47
C THR A 333 0.43 -11.37 9.03
N LYS A 334 0.27 -10.08 9.30
CA LYS A 334 1.19 -9.00 8.86
C LYS A 334 2.15 -8.55 9.92
N ALA A 335 1.74 -8.57 11.18
CA ALA A 335 2.61 -8.16 12.27
C ALA A 335 2.30 -8.89 13.58
N VAL A 336 3.32 -8.96 14.43
CA VAL A 336 3.16 -9.23 15.87
C VAL A 336 3.33 -7.91 16.61
N VAL A 337 2.40 -7.61 17.52
CA VAL A 337 2.43 -6.42 18.39
C VAL A 337 2.63 -6.86 19.83
N ILE A 338 3.71 -6.41 20.45
CA ILE A 338 4.07 -6.69 21.83
C ILE A 338 3.92 -5.38 22.61
N PRO A 339 2.83 -5.17 23.36
CA PRO A 339 2.65 -3.95 24.15
C PRO A 339 3.72 -3.90 25.24
N THR A 340 4.42 -2.76 25.32
CA THR A 340 5.47 -2.51 26.33
C THR A 340 5.06 -1.45 27.35
N GLY A 341 3.88 -0.85 27.18
CA GLY A 341 3.30 0.14 28.09
C GLY A 341 1.92 0.58 27.62
N ALA A 342 1.38 1.64 28.21
CA ALA A 342 0.05 2.16 27.87
C ALA A 342 -0.02 2.76 26.45
N THR A 343 1.08 3.34 25.97
CA THR A 343 1.19 4.02 24.66
C THR A 343 2.28 3.42 23.77
N THR A 344 2.97 2.38 24.25
CA THR A 344 4.18 1.84 23.60
C THR A 344 4.05 0.37 23.24
N ALA A 345 4.65 0.00 22.10
CA ALA A 345 4.79 -1.39 21.68
C ALA A 345 6.08 -1.62 20.89
N LEU A 346 6.54 -2.87 20.90
CA LEU A 346 7.44 -3.41 19.89
C LEU A 346 6.60 -4.12 18.83
N ILE A 347 6.91 -3.87 17.56
CA ILE A 347 6.20 -4.44 16.42
C ILE A 347 7.21 -5.11 15.48
N VAL A 348 6.82 -6.27 14.96
CA VAL A 348 7.62 -7.01 13.99
C VAL A 348 6.77 -7.30 12.76
N GLU A 349 7.31 -7.00 11.58
CA GLU A 349 6.69 -7.28 10.28
C GLU A 349 7.69 -7.94 9.32
N SER A 350 7.20 -8.61 8.29
CA SER A 350 8.04 -9.17 7.21
C SER A 350 8.15 -8.17 6.05
N ARG A 351 9.39 -7.85 5.66
CA ARG A 351 9.72 -6.99 4.50
C ARG A 351 10.47 -7.77 3.43
N LYS A 352 9.97 -7.72 2.21
CA LYS A 352 10.53 -8.40 1.03
C LYS A 352 10.48 -7.47 -0.19
N PRO A 353 11.36 -7.67 -1.20
CA PRO A 353 11.40 -6.84 -2.39
C PRO A 353 10.23 -7.12 -3.32
N ILE A 354 9.04 -6.64 -2.96
CA ILE A 354 7.78 -6.85 -3.67
C ILE A 354 7.12 -5.49 -3.89
N GLY A 355 6.66 -5.23 -5.12
CA GLY A 355 5.94 -4.01 -5.45
C GLY A 355 6.79 -2.75 -5.23
N ILE A 356 6.25 -1.77 -4.51
CA ILE A 356 6.92 -0.51 -4.18
C ILE A 356 8.20 -0.70 -3.35
N ASP A 357 8.30 -1.80 -2.59
CA ASP A 357 9.51 -2.19 -1.86
C ASP A 357 10.52 -2.95 -2.74
N GLY A 358 10.32 -3.04 -4.06
CA GLY A 358 11.09 -3.88 -4.99
C GLY A 358 12.60 -3.60 -5.04
N LYS A 359 13.06 -2.46 -4.49
CA LYS A 359 14.47 -2.10 -4.40
C LYS A 359 15.15 -2.56 -3.10
N LEU A 360 14.42 -3.18 -2.18
CA LEU A 360 14.91 -3.64 -0.89
C LEU A 360 16.03 -4.67 -1.07
N SER A 361 17.23 -4.33 -0.58
CA SER A 361 18.42 -5.18 -0.73
C SER A 361 18.49 -6.30 0.30
N LYS A 362 18.03 -6.04 1.53
CA LYS A 362 17.98 -7.02 2.62
C LYS A 362 16.53 -7.28 3.02
N SER A 363 16.01 -8.45 2.69
CA SER A 363 14.68 -8.90 3.11
C SER A 363 14.72 -9.61 4.46
N GLY A 364 13.64 -9.55 5.23
CA GLY A 364 13.54 -10.26 6.50
C GLY A 364 12.54 -9.62 7.46
N LEU A 365 12.71 -9.92 8.74
CA LEU A 365 11.87 -9.36 9.80
C LEU A 365 12.36 -7.97 10.20
N LEU A 366 11.54 -6.94 10.01
CA LEU A 366 11.80 -5.58 10.48
C LEU A 366 11.20 -5.43 11.88
N VAL A 367 12.03 -5.05 12.85
CA VAL A 367 11.60 -4.77 14.23
C VAL A 367 11.62 -3.26 14.46
N TYR A 368 10.54 -2.71 14.99
CA TYR A 368 10.44 -1.29 15.32
C TYR A 368 9.67 -1.08 16.63
N ARG A 369 9.92 0.07 17.26
CA ARG A 369 9.14 0.57 18.38
C ARG A 369 8.11 1.57 17.89
N VAL A 370 6.93 1.56 18.51
CA VAL A 370 5.95 2.63 18.43
C VAL A 370 5.76 3.24 19.82
N ASP A 371 5.69 4.57 19.89
CA ASP A 371 5.26 5.31 21.08
C ASP A 371 4.28 6.42 20.67
N THR A 372 2.99 6.16 20.90
CA THR A 372 1.88 7.04 20.52
C THR A 372 1.74 8.30 21.38
N SER A 373 2.58 8.46 22.41
CA SER A 373 2.72 9.72 23.15
C SER A 373 3.71 10.71 22.52
N ILE A 374 4.49 10.24 21.54
CA ILE A 374 5.48 11.06 20.83
C ILE A 374 4.84 11.66 19.58
N GLN A 375 4.97 12.98 19.43
CA GLN A 375 4.43 13.72 18.30
C GLN A 375 5.16 13.42 16.98
N SER A 376 4.45 13.67 15.88
CA SER A 376 4.99 13.73 14.51
C SER A 376 6.34 14.46 14.44
N GLY A 377 7.29 13.88 13.72
CA GLY A 377 8.63 14.42 13.55
C GLY A 377 9.60 14.16 14.72
N ARG A 378 9.14 13.53 15.81
CA ARG A 378 9.92 13.32 17.04
C ARG A 378 10.24 11.85 17.34
N GLY A 379 9.94 10.94 16.41
CA GLY A 379 10.27 9.51 16.53
C GLY A 379 9.16 8.68 17.16
N VAL A 380 7.91 8.94 16.78
CA VAL A 380 6.72 8.11 17.09
C VAL A 380 6.90 6.65 16.67
N VAL A 381 7.66 6.41 15.59
CA VAL A 381 8.16 5.10 15.17
C VAL A 381 9.68 5.13 15.12
N GLN A 382 10.34 4.07 15.58
CA GLN A 382 11.79 3.93 15.48
C GLN A 382 12.15 2.50 15.05
N VAL A 383 12.82 2.36 13.90
CA VAL A 383 13.39 1.10 13.44
C VAL A 383 14.57 0.72 14.32
N LEU A 384 14.63 -0.55 14.70
CA LEU A 384 15.65 -1.09 15.59
C LEU A 384 16.58 -2.03 14.80
N SER A 385 17.88 -1.96 15.08
CA SER A 385 18.91 -2.68 14.33
C SER A 385 20.10 -3.01 15.22
N ASN A 386 20.80 -4.10 14.91
CA ASN A 386 22.11 -4.40 15.49
C ASN A 386 23.23 -3.52 14.90
N THR A 387 22.98 -2.87 13.75
CA THR A 387 23.93 -1.96 13.13
C THR A 387 23.72 -0.55 13.69
N SER A 388 24.79 0.11 14.11
CA SER A 388 24.70 1.50 14.59
C SER A 388 24.23 2.44 13.48
N LEU A 389 23.52 3.50 13.86
CA LEU A 389 23.04 4.50 12.91
C LEU A 389 24.17 5.13 12.09
N ALA A 390 25.36 5.30 12.65
CA ALA A 390 26.52 5.82 11.92
C ALA A 390 26.98 4.88 10.77
N ALA A 391 26.84 3.57 10.95
CA ALA A 391 27.24 2.57 9.95
C ALA A 391 26.11 2.20 8.97
N ASP A 392 24.88 2.57 9.28
CA ASP A 392 23.69 2.35 8.45
C ASP A 392 22.63 3.45 8.69
N PRO A 393 22.87 4.68 8.21
CA PRO A 393 22.02 5.85 8.48
C PRO A 393 20.62 5.75 7.85
N ARG A 394 20.39 4.73 7.01
CA ARG A 394 19.14 4.48 6.30
C ARG A 394 18.46 3.18 6.74
N TYR A 395 19.00 2.51 7.77
CA TYR A 395 18.50 1.25 8.32
C TYR A 395 18.41 0.08 7.32
N LEU A 396 19.11 0.14 6.17
CA LEU A 396 18.98 -0.86 5.11
C LEU A 396 19.46 -2.27 5.52
N LYS A 397 20.22 -2.39 6.61
CA LYS A 397 20.66 -3.65 7.22
C LYS A 397 19.76 -4.12 8.37
N ALA A 398 18.76 -3.33 8.77
CA ALA A 398 17.89 -3.61 9.91
C ALA A 398 17.02 -4.87 9.76
N PRO A 399 16.48 -5.23 8.58
CA PRO A 399 15.72 -6.47 8.44
C PRO A 399 16.55 -7.69 8.84
N LEU A 400 16.00 -8.55 9.69
CA LEU A 400 16.66 -9.77 10.17
C LEU A 400 16.51 -10.88 9.12
N ALA A 401 17.62 -11.25 8.50
CA ALA A 401 17.72 -12.41 7.62
C ALA A 401 17.64 -13.72 8.44
N VAL A 402 17.51 -14.86 7.75
CA VAL A 402 17.40 -16.17 8.40
C VAL A 402 18.61 -16.42 9.31
N GLY A 403 18.35 -16.79 10.56
CA GLY A 403 19.35 -17.04 11.59
C GLY A 403 19.80 -15.78 12.35
N GLU A 404 19.51 -14.58 11.85
CA GLU A 404 19.81 -13.35 12.57
C GLU A 404 18.78 -13.09 13.68
N SER A 405 19.25 -12.39 14.72
CA SER A 405 18.41 -11.99 15.84
C SER A 405 18.72 -10.59 16.35
N LEU A 406 17.74 -9.94 16.97
CA LEU A 406 17.87 -8.64 17.64
C LEU A 406 17.35 -8.76 19.07
N THR A 407 18.10 -8.24 20.04
CA THR A 407 17.65 -8.19 21.45
C THR A 407 17.33 -6.76 21.86
N VAL A 408 16.10 -6.51 22.29
CA VAL A 408 15.65 -5.20 22.78
C VAL A 408 14.59 -5.35 23.87
N GLY A 409 14.73 -4.59 24.96
CA GLY A 409 13.74 -4.57 26.04
C GLY A 409 13.50 -5.93 26.71
N GLY A 410 14.54 -6.77 26.76
CA GLY A 410 14.45 -8.13 27.31
C GLY A 410 13.79 -9.15 26.37
N TYR A 411 13.56 -8.82 25.09
CA TYR A 411 13.08 -9.76 24.08
C TYR A 411 14.16 -10.00 23.03
N THR A 412 14.34 -11.26 22.63
CA THR A 412 15.15 -11.63 21.46
C THR A 412 14.22 -12.04 20.32
N PHE A 413 14.30 -11.32 19.21
CA PHE A 413 13.57 -11.58 17.98
C PHE A 413 14.49 -12.30 17.00
N THR A 414 14.14 -13.51 16.57
CA THR A 414 14.94 -14.31 15.65
C THR A 414 14.14 -14.67 14.41
N ASN A 415 14.69 -14.43 13.22
CA ASN A 415 14.10 -14.98 11.99
C ASN A 415 14.56 -16.43 11.82
N LYS A 416 13.73 -17.38 12.21
CA LYS A 416 14.07 -18.80 12.21
C LYS A 416 14.14 -19.39 10.80
N SER A 417 13.27 -18.95 9.91
CA SER A 417 13.21 -19.43 8.53
C SER A 417 12.46 -18.47 7.63
N SER A 418 12.83 -18.42 6.36
CA SER A 418 12.21 -17.55 5.36
C SER A 418 11.82 -18.34 4.12
N SER A 419 10.64 -18.06 3.60
CA SER A 419 10.18 -18.46 2.26
C SER A 419 9.70 -17.20 1.51
N PRO A 420 9.34 -17.29 0.21
CA PRO A 420 8.75 -16.15 -0.49
C PRO A 420 7.49 -15.58 0.20
N ASP A 421 6.67 -16.44 0.81
CA ASP A 421 5.35 -16.07 1.32
C ASP A 421 5.29 -15.86 2.83
N VAL A 422 6.29 -16.35 3.58
CA VAL A 422 6.28 -16.36 5.05
C VAL A 422 7.70 -16.23 5.62
N ASP A 423 7.87 -15.38 6.64
CA ASP A 423 8.97 -15.44 7.59
C ASP A 423 8.48 -16.02 8.93
N VAL A 424 9.29 -16.85 9.58
CA VAL A 424 8.97 -17.44 10.88
C VAL A 424 9.76 -16.72 11.97
N LEU A 425 9.06 -15.87 12.72
CA LEU A 425 9.57 -15.18 13.88
C LEU A 425 9.55 -16.11 15.10
N VAL A 426 10.66 -16.17 15.83
CA VAL A 426 10.70 -16.69 17.21
C VAL A 426 11.01 -15.52 18.14
N VAL A 427 10.23 -15.37 19.19
CA VAL A 427 10.47 -14.40 20.27
C VAL A 427 10.74 -15.15 21.56
N SER A 428 11.87 -14.86 22.20
CA SER A 428 12.24 -15.36 23.54
C SER A 428 12.55 -14.21 24.49
N ARG A 429 12.71 -14.51 25.79
CA ARG A 429 13.20 -13.60 26.81
C ARG A 429 14.48 -14.13 27.43
#